data_AF-A0A6L7CE87-F1
#
_entry.id   AF-A0A6L7CE87-F1
#
_cell.length_a   1.000
_cell.length_b   1.000
_cell.length_c   1.000
_cell.angle_alpha   90.00
_cell.angle_beta   90.00
_cell.angle_gamma   90.00
#
_symmetry.space_group_name_H-M   'P 1'
#
loop_
_entity.id
_entity.type
_entity.pdbx_description
1 polymer ?
#
loop_
_entity_poly.entity_id
_entity_poly.type
_entity_poly.pdbx_seq_one_letter_code
_entity_poly.pdbx_strand_id
1 'polypeptide(L)' 'MRKYRLSEEQRAFSYQEDGTKKSVLLRQIIAISDFNDVIAGTAGGWIDRETVLAQEGNCWIYDQNAIAFGGTVISGNTR' A
#
# COMPACT_ATOMS: atom_id res chain seq x y z
N MET A 1 8.01 12.39 10.29
CA MET A 1 8.56 11.02 10.44
C MET A 1 7.86 10.14 9.42
N ARG A 2 8.51 9.08 8.90
CA ARG A 2 7.85 8.11 8.02
C ARG A 2 7.08 7.11 8.88
N LYS A 3 5.85 6.77 8.51
CA LYS A 3 5.00 5.83 9.24
C LYS A 3 5.09 4.40 8.70
N TYR A 4 5.48 4.23 7.44
CA TYR A 4 5.69 2.91 6.84
C TYR A 4 6.87 2.87 5.87
N ARG A 5 7.28 1.65 5.50
CA ARG A 5 8.21 1.34 4.41
C ARG A 5 7.57 0.34 3.45
N LEU A 6 8.16 0.19 2.28
CA LEU A 6 7.80 -0.89 1.34
C LEU A 6 8.62 -2.16 1.64
N SER A 7 8.03 -3.33 1.40
CA SER A 7 8.74 -4.61 1.43
C SER A 7 9.89 -4.61 0.42
N GLU A 8 11.00 -5.29 0.71
CA GLU A 8 12.08 -5.46 -0.27
C GLU A 8 11.62 -6.33 -1.46
N GLU A 9 10.83 -7.36 -1.15
CA GLU A 9 10.22 -8.22 -2.16
C GLU A 9 9.11 -7.49 -2.92
N GLN A 10 9.06 -7.76 -4.22
CA GLN A 10 7.98 -7.34 -5.10
C GLN A 10 7.17 -8.57 -5.51
N ARG A 11 5.85 -8.39 -5.65
CA ARG A 11 4.96 -9.43 -6.17
C ARG A 11 4.22 -8.92 -7.39
N ALA A 12 4.15 -9.75 -8.42
CA ALA A 12 3.35 -9.49 -9.61
C ALA A 12 1.88 -9.84 -9.35
N PHE A 13 0.99 -8.88 -9.61
CA PHE A 13 -0.45 -9.08 -9.56
C PHE A 13 -1.02 -8.96 -10.97
N SER A 14 -1.81 -9.95 -11.38
CA SER A 14 -2.51 -9.92 -12.68
C SER A 14 -3.85 -9.20 -12.53
N TYR A 15 -4.17 -8.35 -13.49
CA TYR A 15 -5.47 -7.71 -13.62
C TYR A 15 -5.92 -7.71 -15.08
N GLN A 16 -7.21 -7.50 -15.31
CA GLN A 16 -7.75 -7.34 -16.66
C GLN A 16 -8.13 -5.89 -16.88
N GLU A 17 -7.70 -5.33 -18.01
CA GLU A 17 -8.07 -3.99 -18.46
C GLU A 17 -8.40 -4.10 -19.95
N ASP A 18 -9.61 -3.67 -20.33
CA ASP A 18 -10.13 -3.75 -21.71
C ASP A 18 -10.00 -5.15 -22.34
N GLY A 19 -10.28 -6.20 -21.55
CA GLY A 19 -10.18 -7.59 -21.99
C GLY A 19 -8.73 -8.11 -22.14
N THR A 20 -7.72 -7.27 -21.92
CA THR A 20 -6.31 -7.63 -21.97
C THR A 20 -5.81 -7.95 -20.57
N LYS A 21 -5.18 -9.12 -20.41
CA LYS A 21 -4.50 -9.48 -19.16
C LYS A 21 -3.21 -8.68 -19.04
N LYS A 22 -3.10 -7.88 -17.98
CA LYS A 22 -1.91 -7.11 -17.61
C LYS A 22 -1.37 -7.58 -16.27
N SER A 23 -0.14 -7.18 -15.97
CA SER A 23 0.47 -7.37 -14.65
C SER A 23 1.04 -6.07 -14.11
N VAL A 24 1.04 -5.93 -12.80
CA VAL A 24 1.67 -4.83 -12.08
C VAL A 24 2.55 -5.40 -10.97
N LEU A 25 3.72 -4.82 -10.79
CA LEU A 25 4.62 -5.14 -9.67
C LEU A 25 4.24 -4.24 -8.49
N LEU A 26 3.93 -4.85 -7.36
CA LEU A 26 3.57 -4.14 -6.14
C LEU A 26 4.49 -4.54 -4.99
N ARG A 27 4.58 -3.67 -4.00
CA ARG A 27 5.30 -3.87 -2.75
C ARG A 27 4.32 -3.72 -1.59
N GLN A 28 4.49 -4.55 -0.57
CA GLN A 28 3.63 -4.51 0.61
C GLN A 28 4.03 -3.34 1.50
N ILE A 29 3.05 -2.62 2.04
CA ILE A 29 3.30 -1.60 3.06
C ILE A 29 3.55 -2.27 4.42
N ILE A 30 4.58 -1.82 5.13
CA ILE A 30 4.95 -2.33 6.46
C ILE A 30 5.15 -1.14 7.39
N ALA A 31 4.35 -1.06 8.46
CA ALA A 31 4.46 0.00 9.44
C ALA A 31 5.86 0.01 10.09
N ILE A 32 6.44 1.18 10.28
CA ILE A 32 7.76 1.35 10.94
C ILE A 32 7.68 2.11 12.27
N SER A 33 6.49 2.61 12.61
CA SER A 33 6.18 3.26 13.87
C SER A 33 4.72 2.97 14.23
N ASP A 34 4.36 3.17 15.49
CA ASP A 34 2.97 3.12 15.92
C ASP A 34 2.24 4.39 15.47
N PHE A 35 1.02 4.25 14.95
CA PHE A 35 0.13 5.38 14.63
C PHE A 35 -1.32 4.92 14.62
N ASN A 36 -2.22 5.71 15.21
CA ASN A 36 -3.62 5.35 15.39
C ASN A 36 -3.76 3.98 16.09
N ASP A 37 -4.32 2.99 15.40
CA ASP A 37 -4.50 1.60 15.82
C ASP A 37 -3.53 0.63 15.10
N VAL A 38 -2.57 1.15 14.35
CA VAL A 38 -1.55 0.39 13.62
C VAL A 38 -0.26 0.37 14.45
N ILE A 39 0.25 -0.84 14.71
CA ILE A 39 1.49 -1.07 15.47
C ILE A 39 2.66 -1.25 14.49
N ALA A 40 3.84 -0.78 14.86
CA ALA A 40 5.07 -0.97 14.11
C ALA A 40 5.29 -2.46 13.77
N GLY A 41 5.70 -2.73 12.53
CA GLY A 41 5.86 -4.08 11.98
C GLY A 41 4.60 -4.66 11.34
N THR A 42 3.42 -4.03 11.51
CA THR A 42 2.17 -4.49 10.87
C THR A 42 2.29 -4.38 9.35
N ALA A 43 2.02 -5.50 8.66
CA ALA A 43 1.93 -5.54 7.21
C ALA A 43 0.48 -5.22 6.76
N GLY A 44 0.36 -4.37 5.75
CA GLY A 44 -0.91 -3.97 5.13
C GLY A 44 -1.03 -4.44 3.68
N GLY A 45 -1.78 -3.68 2.88
CA GLY A 45 -1.98 -3.94 1.45
C GLY A 45 -0.75 -3.67 0.57
N TRP A 46 -0.96 -3.69 -0.74
CA TRP A 46 0.08 -3.63 -1.77
C TRP A 46 -0.04 -2.38 -2.64
N ILE A 47 1.08 -1.68 -2.86
CA ILE A 47 1.13 -0.47 -3.69
C ILE A 47 2.24 -0.50 -4.73
N ASP A 48 2.06 0.19 -5.87
CA ASP A 48 3.07 0.29 -6.93
C ASP A 48 4.15 1.33 -6.61
N ARG A 49 3.79 2.41 -5.91
CA ARG A 49 4.67 3.52 -5.58
C ARG A 49 4.37 4.08 -4.19
N GLU A 50 5.38 4.66 -3.55
CA GLU A 50 5.24 5.26 -2.22
C GLU A 50 4.23 6.41 -2.20
N THR A 51 3.99 7.09 -3.32
CA THR A 51 3.01 8.18 -3.41
C THR A 51 1.54 7.72 -3.32
N VAL A 52 1.27 6.42 -3.39
CA VAL A 52 -0.11 5.90 -3.30
C VAL A 52 -0.69 6.05 -1.91
N LEU A 53 0.12 5.92 -0.85
CA LEU A 53 -0.32 6.09 0.53
C LEU A 53 0.47 7.23 1.17
N ALA A 54 -0.20 8.27 1.62
CA ALA A 54 0.48 9.39 2.25
C ALA A 54 1.22 8.92 3.52
N GLN A 55 2.47 9.35 3.70
CA GLN A 55 3.22 9.13 4.93
C GLN A 55 2.67 9.95 6.11
N GLU A 56 1.90 11.01 5.82
CA GLU A 56 1.23 11.85 6.80
C GLU A 56 -0.19 11.37 7.09
N GLY A 57 -0.73 11.78 8.24
CA GLY A 57 -2.06 11.35 8.71
C GLY A 57 -2.13 9.86 9.03
N ASN A 58 -3.35 9.40 9.32
CA ASN A 58 -3.59 8.04 9.79
C ASN A 58 -4.07 7.08 8.69
N CYS A 59 -4.01 7.47 7.42
CA CYS A 59 -4.43 6.58 6.36
C CYS A 59 -3.62 5.27 6.32
N TRP A 60 -4.31 4.16 6.11
CA TRP A 60 -3.71 2.82 6.09
C TRP A 60 -4.55 1.84 5.27
N ILE A 61 -3.90 0.84 4.68
CA ILE A 61 -4.59 -0.26 3.97
C ILE A 61 -4.47 -1.51 4.84
N TYR A 62 -5.53 -1.83 5.57
CA TYR A 62 -5.52 -2.92 6.57
C TYR A 62 -5.50 -4.32 5.94
N ASP A 63 -6.27 -4.54 4.88
CA ASP A 63 -6.34 -5.84 4.22
C ASP A 63 -5.05 -6.12 3.44
N GLN A 64 -4.35 -7.21 3.79
CA GLN A 64 -3.13 -7.64 3.12
C GLN A 64 -3.35 -8.16 1.70
N ASN A 65 -4.60 -8.35 1.28
CA ASN A 65 -4.97 -8.68 -0.10
C ASN A 65 -5.39 -7.45 -0.91
N ALA A 66 -5.58 -6.29 -0.27
CA ALA A 66 -5.95 -5.07 -0.95
C ALA A 66 -4.77 -4.52 -1.77
N ILE A 67 -5.11 -3.97 -2.93
CA ILE A 67 -4.17 -3.51 -3.96
C ILE A 67 -4.57 -2.09 -4.36
N ALA A 68 -3.62 -1.16 -4.33
CA ALA A 68 -3.83 0.21 -4.82
C ALA A 68 -2.66 0.61 -5.73
N PHE A 69 -2.97 0.97 -6.97
CA PHE A 69 -1.96 1.34 -7.98
C PHE A 69 -2.57 2.29 -9.02
N GLY A 70 -1.80 2.61 -10.06
CA GLY A 70 -2.34 3.27 -11.26
C GLY A 70 -2.67 4.75 -11.05
N GLY A 71 -1.95 5.44 -10.16
CA GLY A 71 -2.19 6.86 -9.86
C GLY A 71 -3.19 7.13 -8.74
N THR A 72 -3.66 6.08 -8.06
CA THR A 72 -4.41 6.20 -6.80
C THR A 72 -3.61 6.97 -5.75
N VAL A 73 -4.27 7.83 -4.97
CA VAL A 73 -3.67 8.54 -3.82
C VAL A 73 -4.61 8.44 -2.62
N ILE A 74 -4.11 7.87 -1.51
CA ILE A 74 -4.82 7.65 -0.26
C ILE A 74 -4.17 8.55 0.80
N SER A 75 -4.93 9.49 1.36
CA SER A 75 -4.41 10.51 2.28
C SER A 75 -5.42 10.88 3.36
N GLY A 76 -4.98 11.64 4.36
CA GLY A 76 -5.81 12.03 5.50
C GLY A 76 -5.97 10.87 6.50
N ASN A 77 -7.22 10.61 6.92
CA ASN A 77 -7.54 9.61 7.94
C ASN A 77 -8.47 8.51 7.41
N THR A 78 -8.39 8.22 6.11
CA THR A 78 -9.18 7.17 5.45
C THR A 78 -8.63 5.78 5.80
N ARG A 79 -9.53 4.84 6.08
CA ARG A 79 -9.23 3.45 6.46
C ARG A 79 -9.97 2.48 5.54
#